data_AF-A0A356FWP6-F1
#
_entry.id   AF-A0A356FWP6-F1
#
_cell.length_a   1.000
_cell.length_b   1.000
_cell.length_c   1.000
_cell.angle_alpha   90.00
_cell.angle_beta   90.00
_cell.angle_gamma   90.00
#
_symmetry.space_group_name_H-M   'P 1'
#
loop_
_entity.id
_entity.type
_entity.pdbx_description
1 polymer ?
#
loop_
_entity_poly.entity_id
_entity_poly.type
_entity_poly.pdbx_seq_one_letter_code
_entity_poly.pdbx_strand_id
1 'polypeptide(L)'
;MPDIMLFQSNVRKEPVLKQESARAEDAAVYQVGGALKDLGKAVLDIENRNQTLKARADMAEVQAKMSGWFAERAASGNVESLTEDMQKQLGKELSAATRANRSAYYAQAVDDAKPALIASFLSQAEQAKIEGTFLENAKACEKIIDAQSTFVLNNPDKFKEAAQETAAAVNAAVLPAAEKDRLVKRAGRGYSYISMQNDLQENPNRLRENLLAGEYAEYMTPEEQMNYLSGAENKILESMLAEPQKAREFMKKNPDWFKTIKKETALKKIENMERVAQETALQTDRLNRSLQELDFWQSPTQAKIDAFDFRGNEEKRKKWEDALAAVPNPNAETDFIKFTD
;
A
#
# COMPACT_ATOMS: atom_id res chain seq x y z
N MET A 1 -91.40 112.57 23.89
CA MET A 1 -90.58 113.21 24.94
C MET A 1 -90.71 112.36 26.19
N PRO A 2 -89.64 112.10 26.97
CA PRO A 2 -88.18 112.11 26.73
C PRO A 2 -87.62 110.67 27.01
N ASP A 3 -86.35 110.29 26.99
CA ASP A 3 -85.07 110.91 26.63
C ASP A 3 -84.06 109.79 26.32
N ILE A 4 -83.17 110.13 25.40
CA ILE A 4 -81.95 109.42 25.03
C ILE A 4 -80.92 109.63 26.14
N MET A 5 -80.20 108.59 26.55
CA MET A 5 -78.80 108.74 26.93
C MET A 5 -77.95 107.63 26.33
N LEU A 6 -77.27 108.01 25.25
CA LEU A 6 -76.09 107.37 24.69
C LEU A 6 -74.90 107.62 25.64
N PHE A 7 -74.21 106.55 26.02
CA PHE A 7 -72.79 106.61 26.32
C PHE A 7 -72.07 105.54 25.50
N GLN A 8 -71.28 105.99 24.53
CA GLN A 8 -70.28 105.17 23.86
C GLN A 8 -69.07 105.03 24.77
N SER A 9 -68.57 103.80 24.98
CA SER A 9 -67.16 103.59 25.29
C SER A 9 -66.63 102.26 24.74
N ASN A 10 -65.71 102.41 23.80
CA ASN A 10 -64.58 101.58 23.37
C ASN A 10 -64.56 100.07 23.67
N VAL A 11 -64.46 99.34 22.56
CA VAL A 11 -64.01 97.94 22.42
C VAL A 11 -62.80 97.60 23.30
N ARG A 12 -62.94 96.57 24.14
CA ARG A 12 -61.93 95.51 24.33
C ARG A 12 -62.64 94.17 24.51
N LYS A 13 -62.48 93.27 23.55
CA LYS A 13 -62.69 91.83 23.80
C LYS A 13 -61.59 91.40 24.77
N GLU A 14 -61.94 91.13 26.02
CA GLU A 14 -61.07 90.33 26.88
C GLU A 14 -61.15 88.86 26.45
N PRO A 15 -60.02 88.16 26.40
CA PRO A 15 -59.93 86.84 25.79
C PRO A 15 -60.66 85.81 26.65
N VAL A 16 -61.42 84.93 25.99
CA VAL A 16 -61.93 83.70 26.59
C VAL A 16 -60.74 82.76 26.81
N LEU A 17 -59.94 83.00 27.86
CA LEU A 17 -58.95 82.05 28.37
C LEU A 17 -59.70 81.00 29.19
N LYS A 18 -60.32 80.01 28.53
CA LYS A 18 -60.85 78.78 29.17
C LYS A 18 -61.44 77.80 28.15
N GLN A 19 -60.66 77.40 27.13
CA GLN A 19 -60.97 76.15 26.40
C GLN A 19 -59.81 75.59 25.57
N GLU A 20 -58.82 76.39 25.18
CA GLU A 20 -57.68 75.92 24.38
C GLU A 20 -56.57 75.24 25.21
N SER A 21 -56.40 75.60 26.49
CA SER A 21 -55.37 74.99 27.35
C SER A 21 -55.68 73.52 27.69
N ALA A 22 -56.93 73.17 27.95
CA ALA A 22 -57.33 71.80 28.25
C ALA A 22 -57.14 70.85 27.03
N ARG A 23 -57.41 71.33 25.80
CA ARG A 23 -57.15 70.55 24.58
C ARG A 23 -55.67 70.44 24.22
N ALA A 24 -54.86 71.46 24.51
CA ALA A 24 -53.43 71.43 24.29
C ALA A 24 -52.72 70.53 25.32
N GLU A 25 -53.17 70.54 26.58
CA GLU A 25 -52.69 69.62 27.63
C GLU A 25 -53.10 68.17 27.33
N ASP A 26 -54.34 67.90 26.92
CA ASP A 26 -54.77 66.54 26.53
C ASP A 26 -54.02 66.02 25.28
N ALA A 27 -53.77 66.87 24.28
CA ALA A 27 -52.99 66.51 23.10
C ALA A 27 -51.50 66.28 23.43
N ALA A 28 -50.92 67.09 24.32
CA ALA A 28 -49.56 66.91 24.81
C ALA A 28 -49.41 65.65 25.66
N VAL A 29 -50.38 65.34 26.54
CA VAL A 29 -50.40 64.11 27.34
C VAL A 29 -50.58 62.88 26.44
N TYR A 30 -51.39 62.94 25.39
CA TYR A 30 -51.55 61.85 24.42
C TYR A 30 -50.30 61.63 23.56
N GLN A 31 -49.64 62.72 23.12
CA GLN A 31 -48.37 62.64 22.37
C GLN A 31 -47.21 62.15 23.25
N VAL A 32 -47.10 62.64 24.49
CA VAL A 32 -46.09 62.19 25.46
C VAL A 32 -46.34 60.74 25.89
N GLY A 33 -47.61 60.36 26.11
CA GLY A 33 -48.00 58.97 26.38
C GLY A 33 -47.74 58.02 25.21
N GLY A 34 -47.96 58.49 23.97
CA GLY A 34 -47.57 57.79 22.75
C GLY A 34 -46.06 57.60 22.62
N ALA A 35 -45.28 58.66 22.84
CA ALA A 35 -43.81 58.60 22.80
C ALA A 35 -43.21 57.71 23.91
N LEU A 36 -43.79 57.70 25.11
CA LEU A 36 -43.40 56.80 26.21
C LEU A 36 -43.74 55.33 25.88
N LYS A 37 -44.88 55.09 25.24
CA LYS A 37 -45.27 53.75 24.77
C LYS A 37 -44.32 53.25 23.68
N ASP A 38 -43.94 54.12 22.76
CA ASP A 38 -42.99 53.79 21.68
C ASP A 38 -41.57 53.58 22.21
N LEU A 39 -41.13 54.37 23.20
CA LEU A 39 -39.87 54.14 23.93
C LEU A 39 -39.89 52.82 24.71
N GLY A 40 -40.99 52.53 25.41
CA GLY A 40 -41.16 51.25 26.11
C GLY A 40 -41.09 50.05 25.17
N LYS A 41 -41.70 50.17 23.98
CA LYS A 41 -41.60 49.15 22.92
C LYS A 41 -40.17 49.01 22.39
N ALA A 42 -39.47 50.11 22.14
CA ALA A 42 -38.09 50.08 21.66
C ALA A 42 -37.12 49.45 22.68
N VAL A 43 -37.31 49.71 23.97
CA VAL A 43 -36.50 49.10 25.04
C VAL A 43 -36.76 47.60 25.13
N LEU A 44 -38.02 47.16 25.06
CA LEU A 44 -38.38 45.74 25.02
C LEU A 44 -37.80 45.04 23.78
N ASP A 45 -37.84 45.68 22.61
CA ASP A 45 -37.26 45.13 21.38
C ASP A 45 -35.73 44.96 21.49
N ILE A 46 -35.03 45.90 22.14
CA ILE A 46 -33.59 45.80 22.42
C ILE A 46 -33.31 44.66 23.40
N GLU A 47 -34.09 44.55 24.47
CA GLU A 47 -33.93 43.49 25.48
C GLU A 47 -34.15 42.10 24.85
N ASN A 48 -35.20 41.96 24.05
CA ASN A 48 -35.49 40.72 23.31
C ASN A 48 -34.36 40.36 22.35
N ARG A 49 -33.84 41.34 21.60
CA ARG A 49 -32.70 41.14 20.70
C ARG A 49 -31.44 40.72 21.47
N ASN A 50 -31.18 41.30 22.64
CA ASN A 50 -30.04 40.93 23.48
C ASN A 50 -30.18 39.50 24.03
N GLN A 51 -31.39 39.06 24.40
CA GLN A 51 -31.63 37.68 24.81
C GLN A 51 -31.40 36.68 23.66
N THR A 52 -31.84 37.03 22.45
CA THR A 52 -31.56 36.22 21.24
C THR A 52 -30.07 36.17 20.89
N LEU A 53 -29.35 37.29 21.02
CA LEU A 53 -27.89 37.32 20.81
C LEU A 53 -27.14 36.48 21.85
N LYS A 54 -27.58 36.54 23.10
CA LYS A 54 -27.02 35.70 24.17
C LYS A 54 -27.24 34.21 23.91
N ALA A 55 -28.45 33.81 23.52
CA ALA A 55 -28.74 32.42 23.12
C ALA A 55 -27.81 31.93 22.01
N ARG A 56 -27.56 32.77 20.99
CA ARG A 56 -26.62 32.44 19.90
C ARG A 56 -25.18 32.30 20.38
N ALA A 57 -24.73 33.18 21.28
CA ALA A 57 -23.38 33.09 21.86
C ALA A 57 -23.22 31.80 22.67
N ASP A 58 -24.20 31.45 23.50
CA ASP A 58 -24.19 30.22 24.29
C ASP A 58 -24.18 28.96 23.39
N MET A 59 -24.96 28.95 22.31
CA MET A 59 -24.95 27.85 21.33
C MET A 59 -23.62 27.74 20.58
N ALA A 60 -22.99 28.86 20.24
CA ALA A 60 -21.66 28.87 19.63
C ALA A 60 -20.58 28.34 20.58
N GLU A 61 -20.68 28.64 21.87
CA GLU A 61 -19.78 28.08 22.90
C GLU A 61 -19.95 26.56 23.02
N VAL A 62 -21.20 26.06 23.05
CA VAL A 62 -21.49 24.62 23.01
C VAL A 62 -20.88 24.00 21.76
N GLN A 63 -21.05 24.61 20.59
CA GLN A 63 -20.44 24.12 19.35
C GLN A 63 -18.92 24.02 19.46
N ALA A 64 -18.24 25.04 19.95
CA ALA A 64 -16.78 25.03 20.10
C ALA A 64 -16.29 23.92 21.05
N LYS A 65 -16.95 23.76 22.21
CA LYS A 65 -16.62 22.68 23.16
C LYS A 65 -16.83 21.29 22.56
N MET A 66 -17.94 21.11 21.84
CA MET A 66 -18.28 19.83 21.23
C MET A 66 -17.35 19.47 20.08
N SER A 67 -16.91 20.45 19.28
CA SER A 67 -15.89 20.24 18.25
C SER A 67 -14.55 19.81 18.85
N GLY A 68 -14.11 20.44 19.94
CA GLY A 68 -12.89 20.04 20.65
C GLY A 68 -12.97 18.62 21.22
N TRP A 69 -14.07 18.33 21.93
CA TRP A 69 -14.33 17.01 22.50
C TRP A 69 -14.40 15.91 21.43
N PHE A 70 -15.05 16.20 20.29
CA PHE A 70 -15.13 15.27 19.17
C PHE A 70 -13.75 14.93 18.60
N ALA A 71 -12.91 15.94 18.37
CA ALA A 71 -11.57 15.75 17.82
C ALA A 71 -10.69 14.87 18.71
N GLU A 72 -10.71 15.10 20.03
CA GLU A 72 -9.99 14.28 21.00
C GLU A 72 -10.50 12.83 21.01
N ARG A 73 -11.82 12.64 20.94
CA ARG A 73 -12.41 11.31 20.99
C ARG A 73 -12.19 10.52 19.70
N ALA A 74 -12.32 11.16 18.54
CA ALA A 74 -12.01 10.55 17.25
C ALA A 74 -10.54 10.10 17.19
N ALA A 75 -9.61 10.89 17.73
CA ALA A 75 -8.20 10.51 17.82
C ALA A 75 -7.93 9.33 18.77
N SER A 76 -8.77 9.15 19.80
CA SER A 76 -8.61 8.05 20.78
C SER A 76 -8.95 6.66 20.23
N GLY A 77 -9.50 6.56 19.01
CA GLY A 77 -9.74 5.30 18.30
C GLY A 77 -10.96 4.49 18.79
N ASN A 78 -11.61 4.88 19.88
CA ASN A 78 -12.85 4.25 20.32
C ASN A 78 -14.05 4.87 19.60
N VAL A 79 -14.40 4.30 18.45
CA VAL A 79 -15.43 4.82 17.55
C VAL A 79 -16.79 4.13 17.68
N GLU A 80 -16.86 2.98 18.34
CA GLU A 80 -18.08 2.15 18.38
C GLU A 80 -19.22 2.82 19.18
N SER A 81 -18.88 3.45 20.31
CA SER A 81 -19.80 4.22 21.17
C SER A 81 -19.89 5.71 20.82
N LEU A 82 -19.22 6.16 19.75
CA LEU A 82 -19.01 7.59 19.47
C LEU A 82 -20.32 8.36 19.31
N THR A 83 -21.33 7.78 18.65
CA THR A 83 -22.65 8.40 18.48
C THR A 83 -23.40 8.55 19.82
N GLU A 84 -23.36 7.53 20.68
CA GLU A 84 -24.01 7.58 22.00
C GLU A 84 -23.30 8.54 22.96
N ASP A 85 -21.97 8.51 22.97
CA ASP A 85 -21.15 9.39 23.77
C ASP A 85 -21.34 10.85 23.32
N MET A 86 -21.41 11.09 22.00
CA MET A 86 -21.72 12.40 21.41
C MET A 86 -23.09 12.90 21.87
N GLN A 87 -24.12 12.06 21.82
CA GLN A 87 -25.47 12.45 22.24
C GLN A 87 -25.52 12.82 23.73
N LYS A 88 -24.87 12.03 24.60
CA LYS A 88 -24.80 12.29 26.05
C LYS A 88 -24.06 13.60 26.34
N GLN A 89 -22.88 13.78 25.73
CA GLN A 89 -22.05 14.94 25.98
C GLN A 89 -22.70 16.23 25.43
N LEU A 90 -23.28 16.18 24.24
CA LEU A 90 -24.03 17.30 23.67
C LEU A 90 -25.24 17.68 24.53
N GLY A 91 -25.99 16.70 25.02
CA GLY A 91 -27.12 16.92 25.92
C GLY A 91 -26.70 17.59 27.24
N LYS A 92 -25.56 17.19 27.79
CA LYS A 92 -24.98 17.80 29.00
C LYS A 92 -24.56 19.25 28.78
N GLU A 93 -23.84 19.55 27.70
CA GLU A 93 -23.37 20.91 27.40
C GLU A 93 -24.54 21.85 27.06
N LEU A 94 -25.52 21.38 26.27
CA LEU A 94 -26.76 22.14 25.99
C LEU A 94 -27.54 22.43 27.27
N SER A 95 -27.66 21.46 28.17
CA SER A 95 -28.34 21.66 29.46
C SER A 95 -27.59 22.65 30.33
N ALA A 96 -26.25 22.58 30.37
CA ALA A 96 -25.42 23.52 31.14
C ALA A 96 -25.56 24.96 30.65
N ALA A 97 -25.53 25.17 29.32
CA ALA A 97 -25.64 26.49 28.70
C ALA A 97 -27.00 27.16 28.94
N THR A 98 -28.08 26.37 29.00
CA THR A 98 -29.47 26.89 28.98
C THR A 98 -30.12 26.98 30.36
N ARG A 99 -29.56 26.33 31.39
CA ARG A 99 -30.20 26.17 32.73
C ARG A 99 -30.49 27.47 33.48
N ALA A 100 -29.73 28.52 33.24
CA ALA A 100 -29.77 29.74 34.04
C ALA A 100 -30.71 30.83 33.49
N ASN A 101 -31.15 30.74 32.23
CA ASN A 101 -31.92 31.80 31.58
C ASN A 101 -33.42 31.44 31.50
N ARG A 102 -34.28 32.31 32.03
CA ARG A 102 -35.74 32.11 32.09
C ARG A 102 -36.52 32.93 31.05
N SER A 103 -35.83 33.63 30.14
CA SER A 103 -36.48 34.44 29.11
C SER A 103 -37.11 33.58 28.01
N ALA A 104 -38.36 33.89 27.62
CA ALA A 104 -39.06 33.21 26.54
C ALA A 104 -38.39 33.43 25.17
N TYR A 105 -37.85 34.62 24.91
CA TYR A 105 -37.12 34.91 23.66
C TYR A 105 -35.78 34.18 23.58
N TYR A 106 -35.11 34.01 24.72
CA TYR A 106 -33.92 33.16 24.81
C TYR A 106 -34.27 31.69 24.54
N ALA A 107 -35.32 31.18 25.18
CA ALA A 107 -35.77 29.79 25.01
C ALA A 107 -36.12 29.50 23.54
N GLN A 108 -36.89 30.38 22.88
CA GLN A 108 -37.23 30.24 21.47
C GLN A 108 -35.99 30.21 20.57
N ALA A 109 -35.03 31.13 20.79
CA ALA A 109 -33.81 31.18 20.00
C ALA A 109 -32.93 29.92 20.16
N VAL A 110 -32.94 29.30 21.35
CA VAL A 110 -32.28 28.02 21.60
C VAL A 110 -33.03 26.87 20.92
N ASP A 111 -34.35 26.83 21.04
CA ASP A 111 -35.19 25.78 20.46
C ASP A 111 -35.11 25.78 18.92
N ASP A 112 -34.95 26.95 18.30
CA ASP A 112 -34.74 27.08 16.85
C ASP A 112 -33.36 26.54 16.41
N ALA A 113 -32.31 26.76 17.21
CA ALA A 113 -30.93 26.41 16.84
C ALA A 113 -30.54 24.96 17.20
N LYS A 114 -31.07 24.44 18.29
CA LYS A 114 -30.69 23.16 18.90
C LYS A 114 -30.85 21.95 17.95
N PRO A 115 -31.94 21.78 17.17
CA PRO A 115 -32.10 20.63 16.30
C PRO A 115 -31.00 20.54 15.23
N ALA A 116 -30.63 21.66 14.62
CA ALA A 116 -29.59 21.71 13.59
C ALA A 116 -28.20 21.38 14.15
N LEU A 117 -27.88 21.89 15.35
CA LEU A 117 -26.63 21.60 16.03
C LEU A 117 -26.51 20.11 16.41
N ILE A 118 -27.58 19.51 16.93
CA ILE A 118 -27.65 18.08 17.25
C ILE A 118 -27.46 17.23 16.00
N ALA A 119 -28.21 17.51 14.94
CA ALA A 119 -28.11 16.76 13.69
C ALA A 119 -26.69 16.81 13.11
N SER A 120 -26.04 17.98 13.14
CA SER A 120 -24.67 18.15 12.63
C SER A 120 -23.65 17.27 13.36
N PHE A 121 -23.64 17.30 14.70
CA PHE A 121 -22.68 16.52 15.48
C PHE A 121 -22.96 15.02 15.47
N LEU A 122 -24.23 14.61 15.48
CA LEU A 122 -24.57 13.20 15.35
C LEU A 122 -24.19 12.64 13.98
N SER A 123 -24.40 13.41 12.91
CA SER A 123 -23.96 13.04 11.55
C SER A 123 -22.44 12.90 11.45
N GLN A 124 -21.67 13.81 12.06
CA GLN A 124 -20.21 13.71 12.13
C GLN A 124 -19.75 12.47 12.91
N ALA A 125 -20.40 12.19 14.05
CA ALA A 125 -20.09 11.02 14.88
C ALA A 125 -20.40 9.69 14.15
N GLU A 126 -21.51 9.62 13.43
CA GLU A 126 -21.87 8.47 12.62
C GLU A 126 -20.88 8.26 11.46
N GLN A 127 -20.49 9.34 10.77
CA GLN A 127 -19.49 9.25 9.71
C GLN A 127 -18.13 8.75 10.25
N ALA A 128 -17.66 9.30 11.37
CA ALA A 128 -16.40 8.86 11.98
C ALA A 128 -16.47 7.40 12.46
N LYS A 129 -17.63 6.94 12.93
CA LYS A 129 -17.85 5.54 13.27
C LYS A 129 -17.74 4.62 12.05
N ILE A 130 -18.35 5.02 10.92
CA ILE A 130 -18.24 4.29 9.65
C ILE A 130 -16.78 4.22 9.20
N GLU A 131 -16.08 5.35 9.18
CA GLU A 131 -14.68 5.44 8.76
C GLU A 131 -13.75 4.61 9.65
N GLY A 132 -13.95 4.66 10.98
CA GLY A 132 -13.18 3.84 11.91
C GLY A 132 -13.46 2.34 11.75
N THR A 133 -14.71 1.95 11.50
CA THR A 133 -15.07 0.56 11.18
C THR A 133 -14.38 0.09 9.90
N PHE A 134 -14.34 0.94 8.86
CA PHE A 134 -13.60 0.62 7.63
C PHE A 134 -12.11 0.44 7.90
N LEU A 135 -11.50 1.30 8.73
CA LEU A 135 -10.08 1.18 9.07
C LEU A 135 -9.77 -0.14 9.79
N GLU A 136 -10.60 -0.53 10.76
CA GLU A 136 -10.42 -1.79 11.49
C GLU A 136 -10.59 -3.01 10.60
N ASN A 137 -11.61 -3.01 9.74
CA ASN A 137 -11.84 -4.09 8.78
C ASN A 137 -10.72 -4.17 7.73
N ALA A 138 -10.18 -3.02 7.29
CA ALA A 138 -9.04 -3.00 6.38
C ALA A 138 -7.82 -3.66 7.05
N LYS A 139 -7.51 -3.31 8.31
CA LYS A 139 -6.44 -3.96 9.09
C LYS A 139 -6.67 -5.46 9.28
N ALA A 140 -7.92 -5.90 9.47
CA ALA A 140 -8.24 -7.31 9.56
C ALA A 140 -8.02 -8.04 8.22
N CYS A 141 -8.42 -7.43 7.11
CA CYS A 141 -8.14 -7.96 5.76
C CYS A 141 -6.64 -8.05 5.49
N GLU A 142 -5.86 -7.04 5.86
CA GLU A 142 -4.40 -7.06 5.74
C GLU A 142 -3.77 -8.25 6.45
N LYS A 143 -4.20 -8.55 7.69
CA LYS A 143 -3.71 -9.73 8.43
C LYS A 143 -4.02 -11.04 7.72
N ILE A 144 -5.18 -11.15 7.07
CA ILE A 144 -5.55 -12.33 6.26
C ILE A 144 -4.63 -12.41 5.05
N ILE A 145 -4.39 -11.29 4.36
CA ILE A 145 -3.50 -11.23 3.20
C ILE A 145 -2.08 -11.66 3.57
N ASP A 146 -1.55 -11.20 4.70
CA ASP A 146 -0.21 -11.55 5.19
C ASP A 146 -0.12 -13.05 5.57
N ALA A 147 -1.14 -13.58 6.23
CA ALA A 147 -1.21 -15.00 6.58
C ALA A 147 -1.22 -15.87 5.32
N GLN A 148 -2.04 -15.51 4.33
CA GLN A 148 -2.11 -16.20 3.04
C GLN A 148 -0.82 -16.03 2.22
N SER A 149 -0.15 -14.87 2.28
CA SER A 149 1.17 -14.68 1.66
C SER A 149 2.19 -15.68 2.23
N THR A 150 2.17 -15.87 3.55
CA THR A 150 3.02 -16.85 4.24
C THR A 150 2.65 -18.28 3.86
N PHE A 151 1.36 -18.59 3.70
CA PHE A 151 0.90 -19.89 3.22
C PHE A 151 1.41 -20.19 1.80
N VAL A 152 1.28 -19.24 0.88
CA VAL A 152 1.75 -19.37 -0.52
C VAL A 152 3.27 -19.49 -0.58
N LEU A 153 4.01 -18.79 0.29
CA LEU A 153 5.46 -18.95 0.37
C LEU A 153 5.88 -20.40 0.65
N ASN A 154 5.10 -21.12 1.47
CA ASN A 154 5.33 -22.52 1.79
C ASN A 154 4.64 -23.49 0.80
N ASN A 155 3.63 -23.04 0.07
CA ASN A 155 2.84 -23.83 -0.89
C ASN A 155 2.60 -23.02 -2.18
N PRO A 156 3.64 -22.82 -3.02
CA PRO A 156 3.56 -21.90 -4.17
C PRO A 156 2.50 -22.28 -5.20
N ASP A 157 2.28 -23.59 -5.41
CA ASP A 157 1.28 -24.16 -6.30
C ASP A 157 -0.16 -23.80 -5.92
N LYS A 158 -0.39 -23.39 -4.67
CA LYS A 158 -1.70 -23.03 -4.12
C LYS A 158 -2.03 -21.54 -4.19
N PHE A 159 -1.26 -20.75 -4.93
CA PHE A 159 -1.49 -19.30 -4.99
C PHE A 159 -2.90 -18.91 -5.47
N LYS A 160 -3.51 -19.68 -6.37
CA LYS A 160 -4.89 -19.43 -6.87
C LYS A 160 -5.94 -19.71 -5.80
N GLU A 161 -5.77 -20.78 -5.02
CA GLU A 161 -6.64 -21.11 -3.88
C GLU A 161 -6.57 -19.98 -2.84
N ALA A 162 -5.36 -19.55 -2.47
CA ALA A 162 -5.15 -18.43 -1.57
C ALA A 162 -5.76 -17.11 -2.09
N ALA A 163 -5.66 -16.82 -3.39
CA ALA A 163 -6.28 -15.65 -4.00
C ALA A 163 -7.81 -15.68 -3.90
N GLN A 164 -8.43 -16.84 -4.14
CA GLN A 164 -9.88 -17.01 -4.03
C GLN A 164 -10.38 -16.90 -2.58
N GLU A 165 -9.67 -17.51 -1.63
CA GLU A 165 -9.99 -17.40 -0.20
C GLU A 165 -9.88 -15.96 0.30
N THR A 166 -8.79 -15.27 -0.06
CA THR A 166 -8.62 -13.85 0.27
C THR A 166 -9.71 -13.00 -0.37
N ALA A 167 -10.08 -13.26 -1.62
CA ALA A 167 -11.16 -12.54 -2.28
C ALA A 167 -12.50 -12.74 -1.56
N ALA A 168 -12.82 -13.98 -1.14
CA ALA A 168 -14.03 -14.27 -0.38
C ALA A 168 -14.04 -13.53 0.97
N ALA A 169 -12.92 -13.56 1.71
CA ALA A 169 -12.79 -12.89 3.01
C ALA A 169 -12.91 -11.36 2.89
N VAL A 170 -12.21 -10.75 1.92
CA VAL A 170 -12.28 -9.29 1.68
C VAL A 170 -13.67 -8.87 1.22
N ASN A 171 -14.33 -9.67 0.38
CA ASN A 171 -15.69 -9.37 -0.08
C ASN A 171 -16.73 -9.44 1.04
N ALA A 172 -16.53 -10.31 2.04
CA ALA A 172 -17.38 -10.39 3.23
C ALA A 172 -17.16 -9.22 4.21
N ALA A 173 -16.00 -8.56 4.17
CA ALA A 173 -15.71 -7.43 5.07
C ALA A 173 -16.56 -6.19 4.77
N VAL A 174 -16.85 -5.39 5.80
CA VAL A 174 -17.53 -4.10 5.64
C VAL A 174 -16.49 -3.05 5.25
N LEU A 175 -16.33 -2.86 3.94
CA LEU A 175 -15.38 -1.95 3.30
C LEU A 175 -15.98 -1.34 2.02
N PRO A 176 -15.52 -0.14 1.59
CA PRO A 176 -15.86 0.42 0.28
C PRO A 176 -15.45 -0.51 -0.86
N ALA A 177 -16.27 -0.56 -1.93
CA ALA A 177 -16.02 -1.43 -3.08
C ALA A 177 -14.65 -1.20 -3.74
N ALA A 178 -14.22 0.06 -3.85
CA ALA A 178 -12.91 0.42 -4.40
C ALA A 178 -11.75 -0.14 -3.56
N GLU A 179 -11.88 -0.13 -2.23
CA GLU A 179 -10.84 -0.66 -1.34
C GLU A 179 -10.81 -2.20 -1.38
N LYS A 180 -11.98 -2.85 -1.47
CA LYS A 180 -12.06 -4.31 -1.69
C LYS A 180 -11.31 -4.73 -2.95
N ASP A 181 -11.61 -4.10 -4.08
CA ASP A 181 -10.95 -4.38 -5.37
C ASP A 181 -9.43 -4.17 -5.29
N ARG A 182 -9.00 -3.08 -4.64
CA ARG A 182 -7.58 -2.78 -4.41
C ARG A 182 -6.90 -3.89 -3.60
N LEU A 183 -7.49 -4.30 -2.48
CA LEU A 183 -6.93 -5.33 -1.59
C LEU A 183 -6.83 -6.68 -2.30
N VAL A 184 -7.88 -7.10 -3.01
CA VAL A 184 -7.90 -8.37 -3.76
C VAL A 184 -6.86 -8.38 -4.87
N LYS A 185 -6.79 -7.32 -5.70
CA LYS A 185 -5.79 -7.23 -6.77
C LYS A 185 -4.37 -7.23 -6.22
N ARG A 186 -4.11 -6.47 -5.16
CA ARG A 186 -2.77 -6.42 -4.54
C ARG A 186 -2.38 -7.79 -3.97
N ALA A 187 -3.31 -8.48 -3.30
CA ALA A 187 -3.06 -9.81 -2.76
C ALA A 187 -2.79 -10.84 -3.87
N GLY A 188 -3.65 -10.92 -4.89
CA GLY A 188 -3.48 -11.84 -6.02
C GLY A 188 -2.16 -11.62 -6.77
N ARG A 189 -1.77 -10.35 -7.00
CA ARG A 189 -0.46 -10.01 -7.58
C ARG A 189 0.69 -10.43 -6.67
N GLY A 190 0.58 -10.21 -5.36
CA GLY A 190 1.57 -10.65 -4.37
C GLY A 190 1.76 -12.17 -4.35
N TYR A 191 0.69 -12.94 -4.32
CA TYR A 191 0.76 -14.41 -4.35
C TYR A 191 1.35 -14.94 -5.66
N SER A 192 0.95 -14.34 -6.78
CA SER A 192 1.50 -14.67 -8.10
C SER A 192 3.01 -14.41 -8.16
N TYR A 193 3.47 -13.28 -7.62
CA TYR A 193 4.90 -12.97 -7.52
C TYR A 193 5.66 -14.01 -6.71
N ILE A 194 5.14 -14.40 -5.54
CA ILE A 194 5.76 -15.42 -4.68
C ILE A 194 5.85 -16.75 -5.44
N SER A 195 4.77 -17.18 -6.09
CA SER A 195 4.74 -18.42 -6.88
C SER A 195 5.75 -18.40 -8.02
N MET A 196 5.76 -17.34 -8.84
CA MET A 196 6.69 -17.21 -9.96
C MET A 196 8.14 -17.14 -9.50
N GLN A 197 8.42 -16.46 -8.37
CA GLN A 197 9.77 -16.37 -7.84
C GLN A 197 10.30 -17.73 -7.37
N ASN A 198 9.45 -18.55 -6.75
CA ASN A 198 9.80 -19.91 -6.37
C ASN A 198 10.09 -20.76 -7.62
N ASP A 199 9.18 -20.76 -8.60
CA ASP A 199 9.37 -21.53 -9.83
C ASP A 199 10.61 -21.08 -10.61
N LEU A 200 10.91 -19.77 -10.62
CA LEU A 200 12.13 -19.27 -11.24
C LEU A 200 13.39 -19.85 -10.59
N GLN A 201 13.36 -20.18 -9.31
CA GLN A 201 14.49 -20.75 -8.59
C GLN A 201 14.55 -22.27 -8.72
N GLU A 202 13.44 -22.95 -8.46
CA GLU A 202 13.37 -24.40 -8.33
C GLU A 202 13.05 -25.12 -9.64
N ASN A 203 12.19 -24.54 -10.49
CA ASN A 203 11.77 -25.17 -11.74
C ASN A 203 11.45 -24.16 -12.87
N PRO A 204 12.48 -23.59 -13.53
CA PRO A 204 12.31 -22.62 -14.60
C PRO A 204 11.48 -23.12 -15.79
N ASN A 205 11.50 -24.43 -16.08
CA ASN A 205 10.70 -25.01 -17.16
C ASN A 205 9.21 -24.94 -16.84
N ARG A 206 8.81 -25.30 -15.61
CA ARG A 206 7.43 -25.13 -15.13
C ARG A 206 6.99 -23.68 -15.19
N LEU A 207 7.82 -22.74 -14.71
CA LEU A 207 7.50 -21.31 -14.79
C LEU A 207 7.19 -20.88 -16.22
N ARG A 208 8.05 -21.27 -17.17
CA ARG A 208 7.87 -20.95 -18.59
C ARG A 208 6.55 -21.51 -19.11
N GLU A 209 6.26 -22.78 -18.86
CA GLU A 209 5.01 -23.42 -19.31
C GLU A 209 3.78 -22.71 -18.74
N ASN A 210 3.78 -22.41 -17.44
CA ASN A 210 2.68 -21.73 -16.76
C ASN A 210 2.46 -20.31 -17.29
N LEU A 211 3.54 -19.57 -17.56
CA LEU A 211 3.47 -18.23 -18.17
C LEU A 211 2.90 -18.28 -19.58
N LEU A 212 3.33 -19.24 -20.40
CA LEU A 212 2.81 -19.40 -21.77
C LEU A 212 1.36 -19.90 -21.80
N ALA A 213 0.95 -20.68 -20.79
CA ALA A 213 -0.44 -21.08 -20.59
C ALA A 213 -1.33 -19.96 -20.04
N GLY A 214 -0.75 -18.81 -19.67
CA GLY A 214 -1.48 -17.66 -19.15
C GLY A 214 -1.95 -17.83 -17.71
N GLU A 215 -1.30 -18.71 -16.92
CA GLU A 215 -1.75 -19.01 -15.55
C GLU A 215 -1.74 -17.80 -14.61
N TYR A 216 -0.89 -16.80 -14.91
CA TYR A 216 -0.70 -15.58 -14.10
C TYR A 216 -1.37 -14.35 -14.71
N ALA A 217 -2.12 -14.48 -15.82
CA ALA A 217 -2.65 -13.36 -16.59
C ALA A 217 -3.71 -12.52 -15.86
N GLU A 218 -4.38 -13.12 -14.87
CA GLU A 218 -5.38 -12.42 -14.05
C GLU A 218 -4.75 -11.36 -13.12
N TYR A 219 -3.53 -11.61 -12.65
CA TYR A 219 -2.93 -10.82 -11.57
C TYR A 219 -1.64 -10.09 -11.96
N MET A 220 -1.02 -10.46 -13.09
CA MET A 220 0.24 -9.91 -13.56
C MET A 220 0.07 -9.22 -14.90
N THR A 221 0.71 -8.06 -15.06
CA THR A 221 0.74 -7.36 -16.35
C THR A 221 1.53 -8.15 -17.40
N PRO A 222 1.26 -7.94 -18.70
CA PRO A 222 2.03 -8.58 -19.76
C PRO A 222 3.54 -8.30 -19.68
N GLU A 223 3.93 -7.11 -19.25
CA GLU A 223 5.33 -6.72 -19.06
C GLU A 223 6.00 -7.55 -17.96
N GLU A 224 5.36 -7.69 -16.81
CA GLU A 224 5.90 -8.49 -15.69
C GLU A 224 6.01 -9.97 -16.07
N GLN A 225 5.00 -10.52 -16.75
CA GLN A 225 5.03 -11.89 -17.24
C GLN A 225 6.19 -12.09 -18.22
N MET A 226 6.44 -11.13 -19.12
CA MET A 226 7.55 -11.18 -20.06
C MET A 226 8.92 -11.13 -19.36
N ASN A 227 9.05 -10.33 -18.29
CA ASN A 227 10.27 -10.25 -17.51
C ASN A 227 10.57 -11.59 -16.80
N TYR A 228 9.56 -12.23 -16.19
CA TYR A 228 9.70 -13.56 -15.60
C TYR A 228 9.98 -14.65 -16.63
N LEU A 229 9.32 -14.58 -17.79
CA LEU A 229 9.56 -15.51 -18.91
C LEU A 229 11.01 -15.41 -19.37
N SER A 230 11.53 -14.19 -19.54
CA SER A 230 12.93 -13.96 -19.88
C SER A 230 13.88 -14.50 -18.82
N GLY A 231 13.59 -14.30 -17.54
CA GLY A 231 14.37 -14.87 -16.44
C GLY A 231 14.40 -16.40 -16.48
N ALA A 232 13.24 -17.03 -16.69
CA ALA A 232 13.11 -18.48 -16.79
C ALA A 232 13.91 -19.04 -17.98
N GLU A 233 13.74 -18.43 -19.15
CA GLU A 233 14.43 -18.83 -20.38
C GLU A 233 15.95 -18.71 -20.27
N ASN A 234 16.46 -17.66 -19.60
CA ASN A 234 17.90 -17.52 -19.38
C ASN A 234 18.45 -18.63 -18.47
N LYS A 235 17.75 -18.97 -17.37
CA LYS A 235 18.16 -20.08 -16.49
C LYS A 235 18.10 -21.43 -17.19
N ILE A 236 17.08 -21.66 -18.01
CA ILE A 236 16.98 -22.87 -18.84
C ILE A 236 18.19 -22.94 -19.78
N LEU A 237 18.50 -21.85 -20.48
CA LEU A 237 19.67 -21.79 -21.36
C LEU A 237 20.96 -22.08 -20.60
N GLU A 238 21.17 -21.46 -19.44
CA GLU A 238 22.34 -21.72 -18.58
C GLU A 238 22.47 -23.19 -18.20
N SER A 239 21.37 -23.86 -17.83
CA SER A 239 21.39 -25.30 -17.53
C SER A 239 21.73 -26.14 -18.77
N MET A 240 21.24 -25.76 -19.95
CA MET A 240 21.56 -26.43 -21.21
C MET A 240 23.04 -26.29 -21.57
N LEU A 241 23.68 -25.18 -21.22
CA LEU A 241 25.11 -24.96 -21.49
C LEU A 241 26.05 -25.93 -20.76
N ALA A 242 25.56 -26.67 -19.75
CA ALA A 242 26.33 -27.74 -19.11
C ALA A 242 26.62 -28.91 -20.08
N GLU A 243 25.72 -29.15 -21.03
CA GLU A 243 25.87 -30.16 -22.08
C GLU A 243 25.66 -29.52 -23.46
N PRO A 244 26.64 -28.72 -23.94
CA PRO A 244 26.40 -27.80 -25.03
C PRO A 244 26.12 -28.51 -26.36
N GLN A 245 26.63 -29.74 -26.57
CA GLN A 245 26.28 -30.59 -27.72
C GLN A 245 24.79 -30.96 -27.74
N LYS A 246 24.24 -31.42 -26.61
CA LYS A 246 22.81 -31.73 -26.48
C LYS A 246 21.97 -30.47 -26.63
N ALA A 247 22.42 -29.34 -26.07
CA ALA A 247 21.75 -28.04 -26.22
C ALA A 247 21.65 -27.61 -27.68
N ARG A 248 22.72 -27.80 -28.46
CA ARG A 248 22.74 -27.48 -29.89
C ARG A 248 21.75 -28.34 -30.67
N GLU A 249 21.72 -29.64 -30.43
CA GLU A 249 20.74 -30.54 -31.05
C GLU A 249 19.30 -30.17 -30.68
N PHE A 250 19.07 -29.83 -29.41
CA PHE A 250 17.78 -29.35 -28.93
C PHE A 250 17.33 -28.08 -29.66
N MET A 251 18.21 -27.08 -29.78
CA MET A 251 17.91 -25.81 -30.47
C MET A 251 17.73 -25.99 -31.99
N LYS A 252 18.37 -26.99 -32.60
CA LYS A 252 18.11 -27.36 -33.99
C LYS A 252 16.71 -27.94 -34.18
N LYS A 253 16.26 -28.79 -33.25
CA LYS A 253 14.93 -29.40 -33.27
C LYS A 253 13.82 -28.42 -32.89
N ASN A 254 14.10 -27.47 -31.99
CA ASN A 254 13.13 -26.54 -31.43
C ASN A 254 13.58 -25.07 -31.63
N PRO A 255 13.54 -24.53 -32.86
CA PRO A 255 14.10 -23.22 -33.16
C PRO A 255 13.38 -22.06 -32.46
N ASP A 256 12.08 -22.20 -32.18
CA ASP A 256 11.23 -21.16 -31.57
C ASP A 256 10.87 -21.48 -30.11
N TRP A 257 11.72 -22.29 -29.46
CA TRP A 257 11.52 -22.68 -28.06
C TRP A 257 11.56 -21.49 -27.13
N PHE A 258 12.59 -20.64 -27.27
CA PHE A 258 12.70 -19.39 -26.53
C PHE A 258 11.85 -18.31 -27.20
N LYS A 259 11.00 -17.66 -26.42
CA LYS A 259 10.16 -16.55 -26.86
C LYS A 259 10.83 -15.20 -26.67
N THR A 260 11.72 -15.08 -25.69
CA THR A 260 12.41 -13.81 -25.38
C THR A 260 13.86 -13.80 -25.87
N ILE A 261 14.49 -14.97 -25.94
CA ILE A 261 15.88 -15.11 -26.41
C ILE A 261 15.89 -15.42 -27.91
N LYS A 262 16.55 -14.56 -28.70
CA LYS A 262 16.76 -14.81 -30.13
C LYS A 262 17.58 -16.09 -30.33
N LYS A 263 17.14 -16.92 -31.28
CA LYS A 263 17.78 -18.19 -31.64
C LYS A 263 19.28 -18.05 -31.91
N GLU A 264 19.67 -17.04 -32.68
CA GLU A 264 21.08 -16.80 -33.05
C GLU A 264 21.92 -16.48 -31.82
N THR A 265 21.35 -15.74 -30.87
CA THR A 265 22.01 -15.41 -29.60
C THR A 265 22.20 -16.66 -28.73
N ALA A 266 21.18 -17.52 -28.63
CA ALA A 266 21.27 -18.79 -27.90
C ALA A 266 22.31 -19.73 -28.54
N LEU A 267 22.26 -19.91 -29.86
CA LEU A 267 23.22 -20.75 -30.59
C LEU A 267 24.66 -20.27 -30.44
N LYS A 268 24.91 -18.96 -30.55
CA LYS A 268 26.25 -18.40 -30.37
C LYS A 268 26.80 -18.66 -28.96
N LYS A 269 25.97 -18.57 -27.93
CA LYS A 269 26.37 -18.92 -26.54
C LYS A 269 26.72 -20.40 -26.43
N ILE A 270 25.90 -21.28 -27.01
CA ILE A 270 26.13 -22.73 -27.02
C ILE A 270 27.45 -23.06 -27.74
N GLU A 271 27.67 -22.52 -28.95
CA GLU A 271 28.88 -22.77 -29.74
C GLU A 271 30.16 -22.30 -29.03
N ASN A 272 30.11 -21.17 -28.34
CA ASN A 272 31.23 -20.71 -27.52
C ASN A 272 31.54 -21.70 -26.39
N MET A 273 30.52 -22.22 -25.70
CA MET A 273 30.71 -23.21 -24.64
C MET A 273 31.19 -24.57 -25.16
N GLU A 274 30.71 -25.01 -26.33
CA GLU A 274 31.26 -26.21 -27.01
C GLU A 274 32.76 -26.06 -27.25
N ARG A 275 33.19 -24.91 -27.78
CA ARG A 275 34.61 -24.63 -28.04
C ARG A 275 35.43 -24.64 -26.75
N VAL A 276 34.97 -23.97 -25.70
CA VAL A 276 35.66 -23.94 -24.39
C VAL A 276 35.79 -25.35 -23.80
N ALA A 277 34.73 -26.16 -23.88
CA ALA A 277 34.76 -27.54 -23.41
C ALA A 277 35.78 -28.40 -24.18
N GLN A 278 35.87 -28.24 -25.50
CA GLN A 278 36.88 -28.93 -26.33
C GLN A 278 38.31 -28.51 -25.99
N GLU A 279 38.55 -27.20 -25.83
CA GLU A 279 39.86 -26.67 -25.46
C GLU A 279 40.29 -27.17 -24.08
N THR A 280 39.35 -27.23 -23.12
CA THR A 280 39.62 -27.73 -21.77
C THR A 280 39.92 -29.23 -21.80
N ALA A 281 39.14 -30.03 -22.54
CA ALA A 281 39.42 -31.46 -22.70
C ALA A 281 40.82 -31.72 -23.30
N LEU A 282 41.19 -30.96 -24.34
CA LEU A 282 42.53 -31.03 -24.94
C LEU A 282 43.64 -30.66 -23.95
N GLN A 283 43.43 -29.65 -23.11
CA GLN A 283 44.41 -29.27 -22.08
C GLN A 283 44.52 -30.33 -20.98
N THR A 284 43.41 -30.89 -20.52
CA THR A 284 43.39 -31.99 -19.54
C THR A 284 44.10 -33.22 -20.07
N ASP A 285 43.86 -33.60 -21.33
CA ASP A 285 44.57 -34.70 -21.98
C ASP A 285 46.07 -34.46 -22.06
N ARG A 286 46.49 -33.24 -22.43
CA ARG A 286 47.92 -32.86 -22.44
C ARG A 286 48.54 -32.94 -21.05
N LEU A 287 47.85 -32.45 -20.03
CA LEU A 287 48.31 -32.49 -18.64
C LEU A 287 48.43 -33.94 -18.14
N ASN A 288 47.42 -34.78 -18.40
CA ASN A 288 47.44 -36.20 -18.03
C ASN A 288 48.62 -36.94 -18.69
N ARG A 289 48.89 -36.66 -19.97
CA ARG A 289 50.08 -37.20 -20.65
C ARG A 289 51.37 -36.73 -20.00
N SER A 290 51.49 -35.44 -19.67
CA SER A 290 52.67 -34.91 -18.97
C SER A 290 52.85 -35.52 -17.56
N LEU A 291 51.76 -35.80 -16.85
CA LEU A 291 51.81 -36.46 -15.54
C LEU A 291 52.23 -37.93 -15.64
N GLN A 292 51.69 -38.67 -16.61
CA GLN A 292 52.12 -40.05 -16.89
C GLN A 292 53.59 -40.10 -17.32
N GLU A 293 54.06 -39.11 -18.09
CA GLU A 293 55.47 -38.95 -18.41
C GLU A 293 56.32 -38.79 -17.16
N LEU A 294 55.95 -37.87 -16.27
CA LEU A 294 56.66 -37.63 -15.03
C LEU A 294 56.70 -38.88 -14.13
N ASP A 295 55.57 -39.57 -13.99
CA ASP A 295 55.46 -40.84 -13.25
C ASP A 295 56.35 -41.94 -13.82
N PHE A 296 56.46 -42.05 -15.16
CA PHE A 296 57.38 -42.97 -15.80
C PHE A 296 58.83 -42.65 -15.44
N TRP A 297 59.27 -41.39 -15.58
CA TRP A 297 60.67 -41.02 -15.32
C TRP A 297 61.06 -41.15 -13.84
N GLN A 298 60.12 -41.06 -12.91
CA GLN A 298 60.36 -41.32 -11.49
C GLN A 298 60.56 -42.80 -11.18
N SER A 299 59.88 -43.70 -11.90
CA SER A 299 60.01 -45.14 -11.74
C SER A 299 59.71 -45.86 -13.07
N PRO A 300 60.74 -46.04 -13.91
CA PRO A 300 60.58 -46.65 -15.23
C PRO A 300 60.21 -48.12 -15.12
N THR A 301 59.12 -48.53 -15.78
CA THR A 301 58.71 -49.95 -15.86
C THR A 301 58.09 -50.23 -17.23
N GLN A 302 58.21 -51.48 -17.71
CA GLN A 302 57.62 -51.89 -18.99
C GLN A 302 56.10 -51.72 -19.00
N ALA A 303 55.43 -52.02 -17.87
CA ALA A 303 53.98 -51.86 -17.73
C ALA A 303 53.52 -50.40 -17.97
N LYS A 304 54.32 -49.40 -17.58
CA LYS A 304 54.03 -47.98 -17.83
C LYS A 304 54.23 -47.59 -19.30
N ILE A 305 55.20 -48.19 -20.00
CA ILE A 305 55.38 -48.03 -21.44
C ILE A 305 54.15 -48.58 -22.16
N ASP A 306 53.72 -49.80 -21.81
CA ASP A 306 52.59 -50.45 -22.47
C ASP A 306 51.25 -49.75 -22.19
N ALA A 307 51.13 -49.10 -21.03
CA ALA A 307 49.93 -48.33 -20.64
C ALA A 307 49.87 -46.91 -21.22
N PHE A 308 50.99 -46.33 -21.67
CA PHE A 308 51.02 -44.96 -22.18
C PHE A 308 50.59 -44.89 -23.66
N ASP A 309 49.73 -43.93 -23.98
CA ASP A 309 49.26 -43.72 -25.35
C ASP A 309 50.28 -42.92 -26.18
N PHE A 310 51.14 -43.64 -26.91
CA PHE A 310 52.15 -43.07 -27.81
C PHE A 310 51.65 -42.73 -29.22
N ARG A 311 50.34 -42.80 -29.51
CA ARG A 311 49.82 -42.58 -30.88
C ARG A 311 50.37 -41.28 -31.50
N GLY A 312 51.12 -41.44 -32.59
CA GLY A 312 51.76 -40.35 -33.33
C GLY A 312 53.11 -39.87 -32.78
N ASN A 313 53.72 -40.57 -31.82
CA ASN A 313 55.01 -40.18 -31.22
C ASN A 313 55.92 -41.39 -30.89
N GLU A 314 56.29 -42.14 -31.91
CA GLU A 314 57.14 -43.34 -31.76
C GLU A 314 58.57 -43.01 -31.29
N GLU A 315 59.08 -41.82 -31.62
CA GLU A 315 60.36 -41.35 -31.10
C GLU A 315 60.36 -41.27 -29.57
N LYS A 316 59.22 -40.88 -28.98
CA LYS A 316 59.06 -40.80 -27.53
C LYS A 316 58.94 -42.16 -26.87
N ARG A 317 58.27 -43.12 -27.51
CA ARG A 317 58.23 -44.51 -27.06
C ARG A 317 59.64 -45.09 -26.98
N LYS A 318 60.41 -44.94 -28.07
CA LYS A 318 61.81 -45.38 -28.12
C LYS A 318 62.64 -44.74 -27.01
N LYS A 319 62.47 -43.44 -26.77
CA LYS A 319 63.16 -42.73 -25.67
C LYS A 319 62.84 -43.33 -24.30
N TRP A 320 61.62 -43.78 -24.06
CA TRP A 320 61.24 -44.45 -22.81
C TRP A 320 61.80 -45.87 -22.73
N GLU A 321 61.78 -46.64 -23.82
CA GLU A 321 62.37 -47.98 -23.90
C GLU A 321 63.89 -47.94 -23.65
N ASP A 322 64.60 -46.98 -24.27
CA ASP A 322 66.03 -46.74 -24.05
C ASP A 322 66.30 -46.36 -22.59
N ALA A 323 65.44 -45.55 -21.98
CA ALA A 323 65.57 -45.17 -20.58
C ALA A 323 65.32 -46.32 -19.60
N LEU A 324 64.35 -47.19 -19.89
CA LEU A 324 64.10 -48.40 -19.10
C LEU A 324 65.30 -49.35 -19.18
N ALA A 325 65.89 -49.52 -20.36
CA ALA A 325 67.09 -50.34 -20.55
C ALA A 325 68.32 -49.79 -19.80
N ALA A 326 68.37 -48.47 -19.56
CA ALA A 326 69.42 -47.83 -18.79
C ALA A 326 69.26 -47.94 -17.26
N VAL A 327 68.12 -48.41 -16.76
CA VAL A 327 67.93 -48.68 -15.33
C VAL A 327 68.76 -49.90 -14.94
N PRO A 328 69.72 -49.80 -14.00
CA PRO A 328 70.55 -50.94 -13.60
C PRO A 328 69.67 -52.07 -13.09
N ASN A 329 69.79 -53.25 -13.69
CA ASN A 329 69.09 -54.45 -13.23
C ASN A 329 69.73 -54.91 -11.91
N PRO A 330 69.03 -54.85 -10.75
CA PRO A 330 69.58 -55.31 -9.48
C PRO A 330 69.82 -56.83 -9.43
N ASN A 331 69.33 -57.58 -10.42
CA ASN A 331 69.53 -59.02 -10.57
C ASN A 331 70.48 -59.38 -11.72
N ALA A 332 71.15 -58.42 -12.37
CA ALA A 332 72.29 -58.76 -13.21
C ALA A 332 73.41 -59.24 -12.28
N GLU A 333 73.69 -60.55 -12.34
CA GLU A 333 74.72 -61.22 -11.54
C GLU A 333 75.95 -60.33 -11.39
N THR A 334 76.21 -59.89 -10.16
CA THR A 334 77.54 -59.46 -9.76
C THR A 334 78.45 -60.67 -9.95
N ASP A 335 79.18 -60.69 -11.06
CA ASP A 335 80.34 -61.54 -11.22
C ASP A 335 81.26 -61.27 -10.02
N PHE A 336 81.18 -62.16 -9.03
CA PHE A 336 82.12 -62.21 -7.92
C PHE A 336 83.50 -62.39 -8.54
N ILE A 337 84.31 -61.33 -8.48
CA ILE A 337 85.74 -61.42 -8.72
C ILE A 337 86.28 -62.48 -7.76
N LYS A 338 86.60 -63.66 -8.31
CA LYS A 338 87.45 -64.63 -7.62
C LYS A 338 88.82 -63.99 -7.48
N PHE A 339 89.14 -63.51 -6.29
CA PHE A 339 90.53 -63.34 -5.89
C PHE A 339 91.12 -64.74 -5.71
N THR A 340 92.04 -65.09 -6.61
CA THR A 340 93.03 -66.14 -6.37
C THR A 340 94.37 -65.47 -6.07
N ASP A 341 94.84 -65.80 -4.86
CA ASP A 341 96.12 -65.59 -4.17
C ASP A 341 96.54 -64.17 -3.77
#